data_AF-A0A553RIY9-F1
#
_entry.id   AF-A0A553RIY9-F1
#
_cell.length_a   1.000
_cell.length_b   1.000
_cell.length_c   1.000
_cell.angle_alpha   90.00
_cell.angle_beta   90.00
_cell.angle_gamma   90.00
#
_symmetry.space_group_name_H-M   'P 1'
#
loop_
_entity.id
_entity.type
_entity.pdbx_description
1 polymer ?
#
loop_
_entity_poly.entity_id
_entity_poly.type
_entity_poly.pdbx_seq_one_letter_code
_entity_poly.pdbx_strand_id
1 'polypeptide(L)'
;VSLEEIPAKKLRLTKPSKSAALHLDLCKASCATDALQLLLSFSRKPVETESESDNSVRLKIASLLGLLSKTQGFSPDCIVEDAVNTLSTEKSHQVLAQLLDTLLIIGSQLPDKFSIIQRLIAVACKHLSNTYFGVRNKCLQLLGCLGTVDQPLGKETDAGPSSPRDVQGVISDYFQDQDPRVRTAAIKAMLQLHERGMKIQQTIYNQACKLLSDDYEQVRSAAVQMVWVLSQLYPER
;
A
#
# COMPACT_ATOMS: atom_id res chain seq x y z
N VAL A 1 2.74 10.67 44.52
CA VAL A 1 3.13 10.99 43.13
C VAL A 1 1.83 11.09 42.34
N SER A 2 1.37 12.32 42.09
CA SER A 2 0.12 12.57 41.39
C SER A 2 0.31 12.28 39.90
N LEU A 3 -0.56 11.45 39.34
CA LEU A 3 -0.61 11.16 37.90
C LEU A 3 -1.06 12.44 37.18
N GLU A 4 -0.15 13.00 36.39
CA GLU A 4 -0.40 14.15 35.52
C GLU A 4 -1.32 13.69 34.39
N GLU A 5 -2.60 14.10 34.42
CA GLU A 5 -3.55 13.82 33.35
C GLU A 5 -3.10 14.52 32.06
N ILE A 6 -2.77 13.73 31.05
CA ILE A 6 -2.50 14.21 29.70
C ILE A 6 -3.78 14.87 29.17
N PRO A 7 -3.78 16.16 28.81
CA PRO A 7 -4.99 16.85 28.39
C PRO A 7 -5.50 16.22 27.08
N ALA A 8 -6.68 15.61 27.14
CA ALA A 8 -7.36 15.08 25.98
C ALA A 8 -7.54 16.20 24.94
N LYS A 9 -6.99 16.00 23.72
CA LYS A 9 -7.21 16.89 22.59
C LYS A 9 -8.69 16.87 22.22
N LYS A 10 -9.47 17.82 22.77
CA LYS A 10 -10.88 18.01 22.41
C LYS A 10 -10.95 18.58 21.00
N LEU A 11 -11.39 17.74 20.05
CA LEU A 11 -11.79 18.17 18.72
C LEU A 11 -13.00 19.11 18.88
N ARG A 12 -12.83 20.41 18.71
CA ARG A 12 -13.95 21.36 18.66
C ARG A 12 -14.49 21.37 17.23
N LEU A 13 -15.66 20.77 17.03
CA LEU A 13 -16.44 20.95 15.81
C LEU A 13 -17.00 22.38 15.80
N THR A 14 -16.21 23.34 15.32
CA THR A 14 -16.68 24.71 15.07
C THR A 14 -17.63 24.73 13.87
N LYS A 15 -18.47 25.77 13.78
CA LYS A 15 -19.49 25.98 12.73
C LYS A 15 -18.95 25.62 11.33
N PRO A 16 -19.73 24.89 10.51
CA PRO A 16 -19.29 24.39 9.22
C PRO A 16 -19.11 25.53 8.20
N SER A 17 -18.19 25.31 7.25
CA SER A 17 -18.10 26.07 6.01
C SER A 17 -19.35 25.79 5.16
N LYS A 18 -19.81 26.77 4.36
CA LYS A 18 -20.94 26.64 3.43
C LYS A 18 -20.71 25.62 2.29
N SER A 19 -19.58 24.92 2.29
CA SER A 19 -19.05 24.11 1.19
C SER A 19 -19.04 22.61 1.46
N ALA A 20 -19.67 22.14 2.55
CA ALA A 20 -19.72 20.71 2.83
C ALA A 20 -20.78 20.03 1.94
N ALA A 21 -20.33 19.31 0.92
CA ALA A 21 -21.17 18.43 0.08
C ALA A 21 -21.94 17.37 0.89
N LEU A 22 -21.47 17.08 2.11
CA LEU A 22 -22.03 16.10 3.03
C LEU A 22 -22.27 16.73 4.40
N HIS A 23 -23.45 17.30 4.60
CA HIS A 23 -23.87 17.83 5.90
C HIS A 23 -25.08 17.05 6.43
N LEU A 24 -24.87 16.34 7.53
CA LEU A 24 -25.92 15.68 8.32
C LEU A 24 -25.95 16.29 9.72
N ASP A 25 -27.05 16.95 10.07
CA ASP A 25 -27.26 17.55 11.39
C ASP A 25 -28.33 16.77 12.14
N LEU A 26 -27.87 15.83 12.96
CA LEU A 26 -28.73 14.98 13.78
C LEU A 26 -29.34 15.75 14.97
N CYS A 27 -28.81 16.92 15.32
CA CYS A 27 -29.37 17.74 16.39
C CYS A 27 -30.72 18.37 16.01
N LYS A 28 -31.09 18.32 14.73
CA LYS A 28 -32.42 18.71 14.23
C LYS A 28 -33.48 17.64 14.39
N ALA A 29 -33.11 16.41 14.75
CA ALA A 29 -34.08 15.34 14.97
C ALA A 29 -34.83 15.56 16.29
N SER A 30 -36.17 15.55 16.24
CA SER A 30 -37.01 15.68 17.44
C SER A 30 -37.19 14.36 18.19
N CYS A 31 -36.99 13.23 17.51
CA CYS A 31 -37.05 11.89 18.07
C CYS A 31 -36.15 10.89 17.31
N ALA A 32 -36.01 9.68 17.84
CA ALA A 32 -35.19 8.62 17.23
C ALA A 32 -35.63 8.25 15.81
N THR A 33 -36.94 8.25 15.55
CA THR A 33 -37.49 7.97 14.22
C THR A 33 -37.11 9.04 13.20
N ASP A 34 -37.12 10.31 13.60
CA ASP A 34 -36.71 11.44 12.75
C ASP A 34 -35.22 11.40 12.46
N ALA A 35 -34.40 11.08 13.47
CA ALA A 35 -32.97 10.90 13.30
C ALA A 35 -32.68 9.78 12.30
N LEU A 36 -33.44 8.67 12.40
CA LEU A 36 -33.32 7.54 11.50
C LEU A 36 -33.75 7.88 10.06
N GLN A 37 -34.81 8.68 9.88
CA GLN A 37 -35.21 9.20 8.57
C GLN A 37 -34.19 10.18 7.97
N LEU A 38 -33.57 11.04 8.80
CA LEU A 38 -32.48 11.90 8.36
C LEU A 38 -31.27 11.08 7.92
N LEU A 39 -30.90 10.02 8.65
CA LEU A 39 -29.85 9.08 8.27
C LEU A 39 -30.17 8.34 6.97
N LEU A 40 -31.40 7.84 6.81
CA LEU A 40 -31.84 7.14 5.60
C LEU A 40 -31.93 8.05 4.38
N SER A 41 -32.33 9.31 4.56
CA SER A 41 -32.36 10.28 3.47
C SER A 41 -30.96 10.70 3.06
N PHE A 42 -30.04 10.85 4.02
CA PHE A 42 -28.65 11.16 3.77
C PHE A 42 -27.92 10.00 3.09
N SER A 43 -28.16 8.75 3.50
CA SER A 43 -27.54 7.57 2.90
C SER A 43 -27.96 7.33 1.44
N ARG A 44 -29.11 7.86 1.03
CA ARG A 44 -29.63 7.75 -0.34
C ARG A 44 -29.21 8.90 -1.26
N LYS A 45 -28.60 9.96 -0.73
CA LYS A 45 -28.14 11.08 -1.56
C LYS A 45 -26.86 10.69 -2.29
N PRO A 46 -26.83 10.72 -3.63
CA PRO A 46 -25.57 10.59 -4.37
C PRO A 46 -24.66 11.74 -3.97
N VAL A 47 -23.41 11.43 -3.66
CA VAL A 47 -22.39 12.46 -3.40
C VAL A 47 -21.98 13.02 -4.75
N GLU A 48 -22.34 14.28 -5.03
CA GLU A 48 -21.76 15.00 -6.16
C GLU A 48 -20.28 15.24 -5.84
N THR A 49 -19.42 14.37 -6.37
CA THR A 49 -17.97 14.48 -6.17
C THR A 49 -17.40 15.48 -7.17
N GLU A 50 -17.28 16.74 -6.77
CA GLU A 50 -16.25 17.57 -7.37
C GLU A 50 -14.90 16.95 -7.05
N SER A 51 -14.09 16.66 -8.08
CA SER A 51 -12.77 16.11 -7.88
C SER A 51 -11.87 17.17 -7.24
N GLU A 52 -11.39 16.90 -6.02
CA GLU A 52 -10.44 17.77 -5.33
C GLU A 52 -9.19 18.01 -6.19
N SER A 53 -8.90 19.27 -6.50
CA SER A 53 -7.80 19.61 -7.41
C SER A 53 -6.44 19.70 -6.69
N ASP A 54 -6.44 20.05 -5.41
CA ASP A 54 -5.21 20.27 -4.64
C ASP A 54 -4.52 18.94 -4.27
N ASN A 55 -3.24 18.83 -4.61
CA ASN A 55 -2.44 17.63 -4.36
C ASN A 55 -2.28 17.33 -2.86
N SER A 56 -2.13 18.35 -2.02
CA SER A 56 -1.91 18.20 -0.58
C SER A 56 -3.19 17.70 0.10
N VAL A 57 -4.35 18.22 -0.33
CA VAL A 57 -5.66 17.76 0.12
C VAL A 57 -5.89 16.30 -0.29
N ARG A 58 -5.68 15.96 -1.57
CA ARG A 58 -5.79 14.57 -2.06
C ARG A 58 -4.86 13.61 -1.33
N LEU A 59 -3.61 14.01 -1.09
CA LEU A 59 -2.66 13.22 -0.29
C LEU A 59 -3.18 13.00 1.12
N LYS A 60 -3.72 14.03 1.78
CA LYS A 60 -4.26 13.91 3.12
C LYS A 60 -5.51 13.02 3.16
N ILE A 61 -6.40 13.14 2.17
CA ILE A 61 -7.57 12.26 2.01
C ILE A 61 -7.11 10.81 1.87
N ALA A 62 -6.18 10.53 0.95
CA ALA A 62 -5.63 9.19 0.76
C ALA A 62 -5.05 8.60 2.06
N SER A 63 -4.27 9.40 2.80
CA SER A 63 -3.73 9.00 4.10
C SER A 63 -4.83 8.72 5.14
N LEU A 64 -5.89 9.54 5.19
CA LEU A 64 -7.01 9.35 6.11
C LEU A 64 -7.83 8.11 5.79
N LEU A 65 -7.99 7.74 4.51
CA LEU A 65 -8.62 6.48 4.11
C LEU A 65 -7.86 5.27 4.65
N GLY A 66 -6.52 5.32 4.64
CA GLY A 66 -5.68 4.28 5.25
C GLY A 66 -5.77 4.24 6.78
N LEU A 67 -6.09 5.35 7.43
CA LEU A 67 -6.37 5.37 8.87
C LEU A 67 -7.77 4.82 9.17
N LEU A 68 -8.75 5.19 8.35
CA LEU A 68 -10.13 4.73 8.45
C LEU A 68 -10.22 3.21 8.36
N SER A 69 -9.44 2.59 7.48
CA SER A 69 -9.38 1.13 7.34
C SER A 69 -8.90 0.39 8.58
N LYS A 70 -8.26 1.07 9.54
CA LYS A 70 -7.87 0.50 10.84
C LYS A 70 -8.91 0.72 11.94
N THR A 71 -10.01 1.42 11.64
CA THR A 71 -11.03 1.76 12.64
C THR A 71 -11.90 0.56 12.93
N GLN A 72 -12.10 0.26 14.21
CA GLN A 72 -12.94 -0.86 14.63
C GLN A 72 -14.37 -0.71 14.08
N GLY A 73 -14.89 -1.78 13.48
CA GLY A 73 -16.24 -1.81 12.88
C GLY A 73 -16.33 -1.20 11.48
N PHE A 74 -15.24 -0.63 10.95
CA PHE A 74 -15.15 -0.26 9.55
C PHE A 74 -14.74 -1.46 8.70
N SER A 75 -15.35 -1.62 7.52
CA SER A 75 -15.05 -2.71 6.59
C SER A 75 -14.06 -2.22 5.52
N PRO A 76 -12.77 -2.60 5.56
CA PRO A 76 -11.75 -2.02 4.68
C PRO A 76 -11.95 -2.31 3.20
N ASP A 77 -12.64 -3.40 2.88
CA ASP A 77 -12.93 -3.84 1.52
C ASP A 77 -13.83 -2.88 0.74
N CYS A 78 -14.69 -2.11 1.41
CA CYS A 78 -15.64 -1.23 0.74
C CYS A 78 -14.99 -0.02 0.03
N ILE A 79 -13.75 0.33 0.38
CA ILE A 79 -13.02 1.48 -0.20
C ILE A 79 -11.88 1.08 -1.15
N VAL A 80 -11.65 -0.23 -1.34
CA VAL A 80 -10.54 -0.71 -2.19
C VAL A 80 -10.72 -0.27 -3.63
N GLU A 81 -11.89 -0.51 -4.22
CA GLU A 81 -12.14 -0.18 -5.62
C GLU A 81 -12.04 1.32 -5.88
N ASP A 82 -12.57 2.14 -4.98
CA ASP A 82 -12.48 3.61 -5.09
C ASP A 82 -11.02 4.09 -5.02
N ALA A 83 -10.22 3.51 -4.12
CA ALA A 83 -8.79 3.82 -4.03
C ALA A 83 -8.02 3.37 -5.28
N VAL A 84 -8.33 2.19 -5.84
CA VAL A 84 -7.71 1.68 -7.09
C VAL A 84 -8.11 2.53 -8.30
N ASN A 85 -9.38 2.95 -8.38
CA ASN A 85 -9.87 3.82 -9.44
C ASN A 85 -9.20 5.20 -9.38
N THR A 86 -9.12 5.79 -8.18
CA THR A 86 -8.44 7.06 -7.94
C THR A 86 -6.97 6.97 -8.35
N LEU A 87 -6.28 5.89 -7.97
CA LEU A 87 -4.89 5.65 -8.33
C LEU A 87 -4.69 5.56 -9.84
N SER A 88 -5.64 4.99 -10.58
CA SER A 88 -5.55 4.85 -12.04
C SER A 88 -5.64 6.17 -12.81
N THR A 89 -6.25 7.21 -12.21
CA THR A 89 -6.40 8.53 -12.82
C THR A 89 -5.45 9.58 -12.23
N GLU A 90 -4.75 9.26 -11.15
CA GLU A 90 -3.86 10.18 -10.43
C GLU A 90 -2.58 10.48 -11.23
N LYS A 91 -2.19 11.77 -11.24
CA LYS A 91 -1.02 12.27 -11.95
C LYS A 91 0.13 12.63 -11.01
N SER A 92 -0.17 12.98 -9.77
CA SER A 92 0.85 13.35 -8.78
C SER A 92 1.57 12.12 -8.25
N HIS A 93 2.89 12.04 -8.44
CA HIS A 93 3.71 10.94 -7.91
C HIS A 93 3.64 10.82 -6.39
N GLN A 94 3.51 11.94 -5.67
CA GLN A 94 3.38 11.91 -4.21
C GLN A 94 2.03 11.34 -3.78
N VAL A 95 0.95 11.69 -4.48
CA VAL A 95 -0.39 11.15 -4.20
C VAL A 95 -0.44 9.67 -4.60
N LEU A 96 0.15 9.28 -5.73
CA LEU A 96 0.29 7.87 -6.14
C LEU A 96 1.00 7.04 -5.07
N ALA A 97 2.14 7.51 -4.57
CA ALA A 97 2.87 6.83 -3.50
C ALA A 97 2.02 6.70 -2.22
N GLN A 98 1.27 7.74 -1.85
CA GLN A 98 0.36 7.68 -0.70
C GLN A 98 -0.82 6.73 -0.93
N LEU A 99 -1.41 6.69 -2.13
CA LEU A 99 -2.49 5.78 -2.46
C LEU A 99 -2.01 4.32 -2.42
N LEU A 100 -0.81 4.03 -2.93
CA LEU A 100 -0.19 2.70 -2.82
C LEU A 100 0.05 2.31 -1.35
N ASP A 101 0.51 3.24 -0.51
CA ASP A 101 0.66 3.02 0.93
C ASP A 101 -0.69 2.73 1.60
N THR A 102 -1.73 3.50 1.25
CA THR A 102 -3.10 3.28 1.72
C THR A 102 -3.64 1.91 1.30
N LEU A 103 -3.43 1.50 0.06
CA LEU A 103 -3.83 0.19 -0.44
C LEU A 103 -3.08 -0.96 0.25
N LEU A 104 -1.79 -0.79 0.54
CA LEU A 104 -1.03 -1.74 1.34
C LEU A 104 -1.63 -1.87 2.75
N ILE A 105 -1.90 -0.74 3.41
CA ILE A 105 -2.54 -0.75 4.73
C ILE A 105 -3.87 -1.49 4.69
N ILE A 106 -4.74 -1.19 3.72
CA ILE A 106 -6.03 -1.88 3.55
C ILE A 106 -5.82 -3.38 3.31
N GLY A 107 -4.94 -3.75 2.37
CA GLY A 107 -4.66 -5.15 2.01
C GLY A 107 -4.15 -5.97 3.19
N SER A 108 -3.31 -5.39 4.06
CA SER A 108 -2.84 -6.07 5.28
C SER A 108 -3.94 -6.38 6.31
N GLN A 109 -5.09 -5.71 6.24
CA GLN A 109 -6.27 -6.02 7.07
C GLN A 109 -7.17 -7.07 6.45
N LEU A 110 -6.88 -7.51 5.22
CA LEU A 110 -7.74 -8.39 4.42
C LEU A 110 -7.00 -9.65 3.93
N PRO A 111 -6.28 -10.40 4.80
CA PRO A 111 -5.46 -11.55 4.38
C PRO A 111 -6.29 -12.65 3.70
N ASP A 112 -7.55 -12.82 4.11
CA ASP A 112 -8.44 -13.87 3.59
C ASP A 112 -9.15 -13.49 2.28
N LYS A 113 -9.02 -12.23 1.84
CA LYS A 113 -9.67 -11.72 0.62
C LYS A 113 -8.75 -11.86 -0.59
N PHE A 114 -8.52 -13.09 -1.03
CA PHE A 114 -7.55 -13.40 -2.09
C PHE A 114 -7.75 -12.58 -3.39
N SER A 115 -8.99 -12.36 -3.83
CA SER A 115 -9.28 -11.55 -5.03
C SER A 115 -8.79 -10.10 -4.90
N ILE A 116 -8.97 -9.50 -3.72
CA ILE A 116 -8.48 -8.16 -3.41
C ILE A 116 -6.95 -8.18 -3.41
N ILE A 117 -6.33 -9.13 -2.70
CA ILE A 117 -4.86 -9.25 -2.65
C ILE A 117 -4.25 -9.37 -4.05
N GLN A 118 -4.79 -10.24 -4.91
CA GLN A 118 -4.32 -10.38 -6.30
C GLN A 118 -4.48 -9.09 -7.10
N ARG A 119 -5.58 -8.37 -6.91
CA ARG A 119 -5.79 -7.06 -7.54
C ARG A 119 -4.74 -6.05 -7.09
N LEU A 120 -4.44 -5.99 -5.79
CA LEU A 120 -3.43 -5.08 -5.24
C LEU A 120 -2.03 -5.42 -5.75
N ILE A 121 -1.68 -6.69 -5.85
CA ILE A 121 -0.43 -7.16 -6.46
C ILE A 121 -0.34 -6.70 -7.91
N ALA A 122 -1.39 -6.90 -8.72
CA ALA A 122 -1.42 -6.45 -10.11
C ALA A 122 -1.28 -4.92 -10.24
N VAL A 123 -1.92 -4.15 -9.36
CA VAL A 123 -1.78 -2.69 -9.30
C VAL A 123 -0.34 -2.29 -8.99
N ALA A 124 0.31 -2.95 -8.03
CA ALA A 124 1.72 -2.68 -7.72
C ALA A 124 2.62 -2.99 -8.91
N CYS A 125 2.47 -4.15 -9.54
CA CYS A 125 3.24 -4.53 -10.73
C CYS A 125 3.12 -3.49 -11.85
N LYS A 126 1.93 -2.97 -12.11
CA LYS A 126 1.68 -1.93 -13.13
C LYS A 126 2.46 -0.63 -12.88
N HIS A 127 2.74 -0.29 -11.62
CA HIS A 127 3.38 0.98 -11.24
C HIS A 127 4.87 0.85 -10.91
N LEU A 128 5.44 -0.35 -11.00
CA LEU A 128 6.86 -0.58 -10.76
C LEU A 128 7.78 0.15 -11.76
N SER A 129 7.33 0.43 -12.98
CA SER A 129 8.08 1.21 -13.98
C SER A 129 7.94 2.73 -13.83
N ASN A 130 7.32 3.22 -12.75
CA ASN A 130 7.12 4.65 -12.55
C ASN A 130 8.47 5.39 -12.43
N THR A 131 8.55 6.59 -13.00
CA THR A 131 9.76 7.42 -12.99
C THR A 131 10.17 7.83 -11.57
N TYR A 132 9.20 8.02 -10.66
CA TYR A 132 9.47 8.41 -9.29
C TYR A 132 9.78 7.21 -8.39
N PHE A 133 10.95 7.23 -7.77
CA PHE A 133 11.43 6.15 -6.88
C PHE A 133 10.46 5.86 -5.73
N GLY A 134 9.77 6.87 -5.20
CA GLY A 134 8.82 6.68 -4.09
C GLY A 134 7.62 5.82 -4.46
N VAL A 135 7.17 5.87 -5.71
CA VAL A 135 6.11 4.98 -6.23
C VAL A 135 6.65 3.55 -6.31
N ARG A 136 7.83 3.35 -6.92
CA ARG A 136 8.47 2.02 -7.03
C ARG A 136 8.71 1.39 -5.65
N ASN A 137 9.19 2.17 -4.69
CA ASN A 137 9.38 1.73 -3.31
C ASN A 137 8.07 1.20 -2.69
N LYS A 138 6.97 1.93 -2.88
CA LYS A 138 5.67 1.53 -2.33
C LYS A 138 5.11 0.29 -3.03
N CYS A 139 5.33 0.15 -4.34
CA CYS A 139 5.01 -1.09 -5.05
C CYS A 139 5.79 -2.28 -4.50
N LEU A 140 7.10 -2.16 -4.31
CA LEU A 140 7.93 -3.24 -3.77
C LEU A 140 7.53 -3.60 -2.33
N GLN A 141 7.24 -2.59 -1.49
CA GLN A 141 6.72 -2.81 -0.15
C GLN A 141 5.40 -3.60 -0.18
N LEU A 142 4.48 -3.22 -1.07
CA LEU A 142 3.21 -3.91 -1.25
C LEU A 142 3.43 -5.37 -1.68
N LEU A 143 4.31 -5.61 -2.64
CA LEU A 143 4.64 -6.97 -3.09
C LEU A 143 5.28 -7.81 -1.98
N GLY A 144 6.18 -7.25 -1.18
CA GLY A 144 6.77 -7.95 -0.03
C GLY A 144 5.73 -8.34 1.03
N CYS A 145 4.80 -7.44 1.33
CA CYS A 145 3.79 -7.68 2.36
C CYS A 145 2.61 -8.54 1.90
N LEU A 146 2.21 -8.47 0.62
CA LEU A 146 0.99 -9.12 0.11
C LEU A 146 1.26 -10.23 -0.91
N GLY A 147 2.46 -10.30 -1.48
CA GLY A 147 2.84 -11.29 -2.50
C GLY A 147 2.60 -12.73 -2.07
N THR A 148 2.25 -13.59 -3.04
CA THR A 148 1.97 -15.01 -2.86
C THR A 148 2.75 -15.86 -3.87
N VAL A 149 3.04 -17.12 -3.53
CA VAL A 149 3.85 -18.04 -4.36
C VAL A 149 3.09 -18.50 -5.62
N ASP A 150 1.77 -18.64 -5.54
CA ASP A 150 1.03 -19.55 -6.45
C ASP A 150 0.49 -18.93 -7.74
N GLN A 151 0.90 -17.70 -8.12
CA GLN A 151 0.33 -17.11 -9.33
C GLN A 151 1.34 -16.36 -10.23
N PRO A 152 1.37 -16.71 -11.54
CA PRO A 152 1.97 -15.90 -12.59
C PRO A 152 1.66 -14.40 -12.49
N LEU A 153 2.68 -13.56 -12.32
CA LEU A 153 2.58 -12.11 -12.45
C LEU A 153 2.98 -11.70 -13.86
N GLY A 154 2.00 -11.70 -14.77
CA GLY A 154 2.14 -11.18 -16.13
C GLY A 154 1.24 -11.85 -17.14
N LYS A 155 0.56 -11.04 -17.97
CA LYS A 155 0.13 -11.43 -19.31
C LYS A 155 1.07 -10.79 -20.33
N GLU A 156 1.45 -11.62 -21.27
CA GLU A 156 2.27 -11.42 -22.47
C GLU A 156 2.31 -9.98 -23.01
N THR A 157 3.52 -9.43 -23.07
CA THR A 157 3.93 -8.52 -24.13
C THR A 157 4.89 -9.29 -25.02
N ASP A 158 4.61 -9.34 -26.32
CA ASP A 158 5.27 -10.11 -27.41
C ASP A 158 6.80 -10.22 -27.32
N ALA A 159 7.32 -11.12 -26.49
CA ALA A 159 8.72 -11.53 -26.48
C ALA A 159 8.88 -12.94 -25.89
N GLY A 160 8.61 -13.96 -26.71
CA GLY A 160 9.06 -15.34 -26.49
C GLY A 160 8.42 -16.10 -25.31
N PRO A 161 8.80 -17.37 -25.09
CA PRO A 161 8.27 -18.22 -24.03
C PRO A 161 8.88 -17.81 -22.69
N SER A 162 8.50 -16.63 -22.19
CA SER A 162 8.82 -16.24 -20.83
C SER A 162 7.85 -16.95 -19.89
N SER A 163 8.38 -17.88 -19.11
CA SER A 163 7.63 -18.53 -18.04
C SER A 163 6.94 -17.48 -17.17
N PRO A 164 5.75 -17.77 -16.63
CA PRO A 164 5.08 -16.87 -15.72
C PRO A 164 6.02 -16.43 -14.59
N ARG A 165 6.33 -15.13 -14.50
CA ARG A 165 7.22 -14.61 -13.45
C ARG A 165 6.49 -14.59 -12.12
N ASP A 166 7.09 -15.18 -11.10
CA ASP A 166 6.56 -15.10 -9.74
C ASP A 166 6.93 -13.76 -9.08
N VAL A 167 6.41 -13.52 -7.89
CA VAL A 167 6.66 -12.28 -7.14
C VAL A 167 8.14 -12.08 -6.80
N GLN A 168 8.91 -13.16 -6.59
CA GLN A 168 10.33 -13.07 -6.30
C GLN A 168 11.12 -12.61 -7.53
N GLY A 169 10.81 -13.15 -8.70
CA GLY A 169 11.40 -12.71 -9.97
C GLY A 169 11.17 -11.22 -10.20
N VAL A 170 9.91 -10.77 -10.07
CA VAL A 170 9.55 -9.36 -10.23
C VAL A 170 10.31 -8.45 -9.26
N ILE A 171 10.43 -8.84 -7.98
CA ILE A 171 11.17 -8.05 -6.99
C ILE A 171 12.68 -8.03 -7.31
N SER A 172 13.24 -9.16 -7.74
CA SER A 172 14.68 -9.29 -8.00
C SER A 172 15.18 -8.42 -9.15
N ASP A 173 14.32 -8.12 -10.14
CA ASP A 173 14.65 -7.19 -11.23
C ASP A 173 15.05 -5.79 -10.70
N TYR A 174 14.54 -5.40 -9.52
CA TYR A 174 14.82 -4.11 -8.89
C TYR A 174 16.07 -4.09 -8.00
N PHE A 175 16.80 -5.20 -7.91
CA PHE A 175 18.12 -5.22 -7.25
C PHE A 175 19.16 -4.39 -8.00
N GLN A 176 18.91 -4.07 -9.28
CA GLN A 176 19.78 -3.23 -10.11
C GLN A 176 19.13 -1.89 -10.48
N ASP A 177 18.09 -1.46 -9.74
CA ASP A 177 17.47 -0.15 -9.98
C ASP A 177 18.50 0.97 -9.85
N GLN A 178 18.36 2.00 -10.69
CA GLN A 178 19.25 3.15 -10.70
C GLN A 178 19.22 3.92 -9.38
N ASP A 179 18.10 3.92 -8.67
CA ASP A 179 17.96 4.57 -7.37
C ASP A 179 18.29 3.57 -6.22
N PRO A 180 19.31 3.85 -5.39
CA PRO A 180 19.71 2.95 -4.30
C PRO A 180 18.60 2.71 -3.27
N ARG A 181 17.64 3.65 -3.15
CA ARG A 181 16.49 3.48 -2.23
C ARG A 181 15.53 2.41 -2.75
N VAL A 182 15.43 2.25 -4.06
CA VAL A 182 14.61 1.20 -4.69
C VAL A 182 15.31 -0.14 -4.58
N ARG A 183 16.63 -0.20 -4.80
CA ARG A 183 17.42 -1.41 -4.54
C ARG A 183 17.25 -1.90 -3.10
N THR A 184 17.37 -0.98 -2.13
CA THR A 184 17.13 -1.27 -0.71
C THR A 184 15.71 -1.78 -0.46
N ALA A 185 14.69 -1.14 -1.05
CA ALA A 185 13.29 -1.54 -0.91
C ALA A 185 13.03 -2.94 -1.49
N ALA A 186 13.67 -3.29 -2.61
CA ALA A 186 13.54 -4.60 -3.22
C ALA A 186 14.13 -5.70 -2.33
N ILE A 187 15.32 -5.50 -1.76
CA ILE A 187 15.93 -6.46 -0.83
C ILE A 187 15.04 -6.65 0.40
N LYS A 188 14.53 -5.55 0.97
CA LYS A 188 13.59 -5.60 2.11
C LYS A 188 12.28 -6.30 1.77
N ALA A 189 11.74 -6.10 0.57
CA ALA A 189 10.54 -6.79 0.12
C ALA A 189 10.77 -8.31 0.03
N MET A 190 11.91 -8.73 -0.50
CA MET A 190 12.28 -10.15 -0.56
C MET A 190 12.48 -10.76 0.84
N LEU A 191 13.12 -10.03 1.76
CA LEU A 191 13.21 -10.44 3.17
C LEU A 191 11.82 -10.54 3.82
N GLN A 192 10.91 -9.62 3.52
CA GLN A 192 9.54 -9.64 4.03
C GLN A 192 8.76 -10.87 3.56
N LEU A 193 8.96 -11.31 2.31
CA LEU A 193 8.39 -12.58 1.83
C LEU A 193 8.91 -13.75 2.67
N HIS A 194 10.20 -13.75 3.00
CA HIS A 194 10.80 -14.80 3.82
C HIS A 194 10.27 -14.82 5.25
N GLU A 195 10.16 -13.67 5.90
CA GLU A 195 9.56 -13.54 7.24
C GLU A 195 8.12 -14.07 7.28
N ARG A 196 7.40 -13.98 6.15
CA ARG A 196 6.06 -14.54 5.98
C ARG A 196 6.06 -16.05 5.67
N GLY A 197 7.21 -16.71 5.72
CA GLY A 197 7.38 -18.16 5.52
C GLY A 197 7.72 -18.58 4.10
N MET A 198 7.94 -17.66 3.16
CA MET A 198 8.32 -18.04 1.79
C MET A 198 9.80 -18.43 1.72
N LYS A 199 10.10 -19.48 0.98
CA LYS A 199 11.48 -19.85 0.68
C LYS A 199 12.01 -18.97 -0.45
N ILE A 200 13.06 -18.19 -0.18
CA ILE A 200 13.71 -17.38 -1.21
C ILE A 200 14.42 -18.30 -2.20
N GLN A 201 14.25 -18.05 -3.51
CA GLN A 201 14.89 -18.85 -4.54
C GLN A 201 16.42 -18.80 -4.46
N GLN A 202 17.07 -19.96 -4.60
CA GLN A 202 18.54 -20.08 -4.54
C GLN A 202 19.27 -19.24 -5.60
N THR A 203 18.63 -19.00 -6.75
CA THR A 203 19.14 -18.17 -7.85
C THR A 203 19.46 -16.73 -7.42
N ILE A 204 18.84 -16.27 -6.33
CA ILE A 204 19.03 -14.92 -5.77
C ILE A 204 20.40 -14.76 -5.07
N TYR A 205 21.04 -15.85 -4.64
CA TYR A 205 22.30 -15.80 -3.87
C TYR A 205 23.40 -14.98 -4.55
N ASN A 206 23.68 -15.28 -5.82
CA ASN A 206 24.72 -14.57 -6.56
C ASN A 206 24.39 -13.08 -6.75
N GLN A 207 23.10 -12.72 -6.83
CA GLN A 207 22.69 -11.32 -6.90
C GLN A 207 22.90 -10.63 -5.54
N ALA A 208 22.53 -11.28 -4.44
CA ALA A 208 22.75 -10.79 -3.08
C ALA A 208 24.24 -10.57 -2.77
N CYS A 209 25.11 -11.50 -3.18
CA CYS A 209 26.57 -11.34 -3.02
C CYS A 209 27.11 -10.12 -3.78
N LYS A 210 26.63 -9.84 -4.99
CA LYS A 210 27.03 -8.64 -5.75
C LYS A 210 26.66 -7.35 -5.03
N LEU A 211 25.50 -7.33 -4.36
CA LEU A 211 25.00 -6.17 -3.60
C LEU A 211 25.81 -5.88 -2.33
N LEU A 212 26.66 -6.80 -1.87
CA LEU A 212 27.62 -6.52 -0.79
C LEU A 212 28.65 -5.46 -1.17
N SER A 213 28.88 -5.26 -2.47
CA SER A 213 29.78 -4.25 -3.02
C SER A 213 29.04 -3.03 -3.61
N ASP A 214 27.75 -2.87 -3.28
CA ASP A 214 26.95 -1.73 -3.75
C ASP A 214 27.54 -0.39 -3.28
N ASP A 215 27.37 0.66 -4.07
CA ASP A 215 27.88 2.01 -3.78
C ASP A 215 27.17 2.66 -2.58
N TYR A 216 25.97 2.19 -2.22
CA TYR A 216 25.18 2.73 -1.12
C TYR A 216 25.18 1.82 0.12
N GLU A 217 25.45 2.40 1.29
CA GLU A 217 25.61 1.67 2.56
C GLU A 217 24.34 0.88 2.94
N GLN A 218 23.17 1.48 2.78
CA GLN A 218 21.89 0.86 3.14
C GLN A 218 21.59 -0.36 2.27
N VAL A 219 22.05 -0.38 1.02
CA VAL A 219 21.93 -1.54 0.14
C VAL A 219 22.85 -2.65 0.63
N ARG A 220 24.13 -2.34 0.92
CA ARG A 220 25.09 -3.33 1.48
C ARG A 220 24.58 -3.93 2.79
N SER A 221 24.05 -3.11 3.68
CA SER A 221 23.49 -3.54 4.97
C SER A 221 22.32 -4.52 4.79
N ALA A 222 21.38 -4.21 3.89
CA ALA A 222 20.28 -5.12 3.56
C ALA A 222 20.77 -6.40 2.86
N ALA A 223 21.79 -6.29 2.01
CA ALA A 223 22.39 -7.43 1.31
C ALA A 223 23.07 -8.42 2.27
N VAL A 224 23.72 -7.94 3.34
CA VAL A 224 24.27 -8.83 4.40
C VAL A 224 23.16 -9.68 5.02
N GLN A 225 22.01 -9.08 5.34
CA GLN A 225 20.86 -9.83 5.88
C GLN A 225 20.33 -10.86 4.88
N MET A 226 20.24 -10.50 3.59
CA MET A 226 19.83 -11.40 2.53
C MET A 226 20.77 -12.60 2.37
N VAL A 227 22.08 -12.37 2.36
CA VAL A 227 23.09 -13.43 2.28
C VAL A 227 23.05 -14.33 3.51
N TRP A 228 22.85 -13.75 4.69
CA TRP A 228 22.66 -14.54 5.92
C TRP A 228 21.42 -15.45 5.82
N VAL A 229 20.26 -14.93 5.41
CA VAL A 229 19.06 -15.75 5.20
C VAL A 229 19.33 -16.88 4.20
N LEU A 230 19.96 -16.56 3.06
CA LEU A 230 20.21 -17.55 2.02
C LEU A 230 21.23 -18.62 2.43
N SER A 231 22.22 -18.30 3.26
CA SER A 231 23.17 -19.29 3.79
C SER A 231 22.52 -20.25 4.77
N GLN A 232 21.49 -19.79 5.52
CA GLN A 232 20.69 -20.69 6.35
C GLN A 232 19.78 -21.61 5.51
N LEU A 233 19.23 -21.08 4.41
CA LEU A 233 18.36 -21.86 3.51
C LEU A 233 19.14 -22.86 2.63
N TYR A 234 20.40 -22.55 2.33
CA TYR A 234 21.25 -23.28 1.39
C TYR A 234 22.72 -23.36 1.90
N PRO A 235 23.00 -24.10 2.99
CA PRO A 235 24.31 -24.11 3.65
C PRO A 235 25.44 -24.74 2.81
N GLU A 236 25.11 -25.47 1.75
CA GLU A 236 26.06 -26.15 0.86
C GLU A 236 26.64 -25.24 -0.24
N ARG A 237 26.44 -23.91 -0.15
CA ARG A 237 26.84 -22.88 -1.13
C ARG A 237 27.70 -21.81 -0.48
#